data_AF-A0AAQ4D700-F1
#
_entry.id   AF-A0AAQ4D700-F1
#
_cell.length_a   1.000
_cell.length_b   1.000
_cell.length_c   1.000
_cell.angle_alpha   90.00
_cell.angle_beta   90.00
_cell.angle_gamma   90.00
#
_symmetry.space_group_name_H-M   'P 1'
#
loop_
_entity.id
_entity.type
_entity.pdbx_description
1 polymer ?
#
loop_
_entity_poly.entity_id
_entity_poly.type
_entity_poly.pdbx_seq_one_letter_code
_entity_poly.pdbx_strand_id
1 'polypeptide(L)'
;MMLWAKITFFVLLLAPSAFGAVSYHSDQATREEDNRRGAPMLGCKELRSKRYISDGQCTSARPLVEVVCAGACLPLDQLPWYSDGSPAALSAGWSCEPGAVRLRRVHLLCPNGERQSYRVPVVRACKCVRNLEHATHHGS
;
A
#
# COMPACT_ATOMS: atom_id res chain seq x y z
N MET A 1 60.80 42.37 21.33
CA MET A 1 61.94 41.43 21.50
C MET A 1 61.38 40.24 22.29
N MET A 2 60.81 39.24 21.62
CA MET A 2 61.48 38.01 21.11
C MET A 2 61.93 37.06 22.24
N LEU A 3 61.20 35.95 22.40
CA LEU A 3 61.62 34.53 22.35
C LEU A 3 60.50 33.68 23.02
N TRP A 4 59.63 32.90 22.35
CA TRP A 4 59.90 31.62 21.64
C TRP A 4 60.87 30.74 22.44
N ALA A 5 60.63 29.50 22.84
CA ALA A 5 59.56 28.55 22.62
C ALA A 5 59.79 27.39 23.62
N LYS A 6 58.73 26.79 24.17
CA LYS A 6 58.73 25.35 24.51
C LYS A 6 57.46 24.74 23.98
N ILE A 7 57.63 24.28 22.75
CA ILE A 7 56.80 23.38 21.95
C ILE A 7 56.59 22.07 22.72
N THR A 8 55.33 21.65 22.87
CA THR A 8 54.77 20.30 22.61
C THR A 8 53.69 19.89 23.62
N PHE A 9 52.69 19.17 23.10
CA PHE A 9 51.66 18.38 23.80
C PHE A 9 50.53 19.16 24.50
N PHE A 10 49.47 19.47 23.75
CA PHE A 10 48.20 18.72 23.87
C PHE A 10 47.23 19.19 22.77
N VAL A 11 47.29 18.51 21.64
CA VAL A 11 46.13 18.33 20.76
C VAL A 11 45.13 17.47 21.53
N LEU A 12 43.81 17.68 21.28
CA LEU A 12 42.61 17.00 21.82
C LEU A 12 41.82 17.95 22.75
N LEU A 13 40.55 18.31 22.54
CA LEU A 13 39.50 17.81 21.66
C LEU A 13 38.45 18.93 21.49
N LEU A 14 38.05 19.16 20.25
CA LEU A 14 36.75 19.70 19.90
C LEU A 14 35.68 18.73 20.44
N ALA A 15 34.77 19.22 21.28
CA ALA A 15 33.53 18.51 21.58
C ALA A 15 32.44 19.05 20.66
N PRO A 16 32.11 18.38 19.53
CA PRO A 16 30.87 18.66 18.83
C PRO A 16 29.71 18.27 19.73
N SER A 17 28.86 19.24 20.02
CA SER A 17 27.57 19.06 20.68
C SER A 17 26.78 17.97 19.96
N ALA A 18 26.30 17.02 20.75
CA ALA A 18 25.51 15.89 20.32
C ALA A 18 24.29 16.35 19.50
N PHE A 19 24.38 16.23 18.18
CA PHE A 19 23.19 16.13 17.35
C PHE A 19 22.50 14.83 17.73
N GLY A 20 21.33 14.97 18.35
CA GLY A 20 20.51 13.84 18.78
C GLY A 20 20.31 12.87 17.62
N ALA A 21 20.62 11.59 17.89
CA ALA A 21 20.29 10.51 16.98
C ALA A 21 18.77 10.48 16.82
N VAL A 22 18.30 10.93 15.65
CA VAL A 22 16.93 10.66 15.20
C VAL A 22 16.82 9.14 15.10
N SER A 23 16.14 8.53 16.07
CA SER A 23 15.76 7.14 15.98
C SER A 23 14.61 7.04 14.98
N TYR A 24 14.93 6.71 13.73
CA TYR A 24 13.95 6.17 12.79
C TYR A 24 13.47 4.84 13.38
N HIS A 25 12.24 4.82 13.91
CA HIS A 25 11.59 3.57 14.25
C HIS A 25 11.17 2.91 12.93
N SER A 26 11.99 1.97 12.48
CA SER A 26 11.68 1.10 11.36
C SER A 26 10.58 0.13 11.79
N ASP A 27 9.31 0.50 11.57
CA ASP A 27 8.14 -0.40 11.63
C ASP A 27 8.16 -1.39 10.45
N GLN A 28 9.26 -2.12 10.27
CA GLN A 28 9.44 -3.14 9.23
C GLN A 28 9.38 -4.57 9.78
N ALA A 29 9.07 -4.77 11.07
CA ALA A 29 9.19 -6.07 11.72
C ALA A 29 7.88 -6.89 11.85
N THR A 30 6.78 -6.56 11.15
CA THR A 30 5.54 -7.39 11.20
C THR A 30 4.82 -7.60 9.87
N ARG A 31 5.39 -7.20 8.71
CA ARG A 31 4.73 -7.38 7.40
C ARG A 31 5.30 -8.50 6.53
N GLU A 32 6.12 -9.39 7.06
CA GLU A 32 6.78 -10.42 6.25
C GLU A 32 6.87 -11.81 6.90
N GLU A 33 5.94 -12.13 7.80
CA GLU A 33 5.88 -13.47 8.41
C GLU A 33 4.50 -14.14 8.41
N ASP A 34 3.47 -13.51 7.83
CA ASP A 34 2.19 -14.17 7.52
C ASP A 34 2.21 -14.89 6.15
N ASN A 35 3.33 -14.84 5.42
CA ASN A 35 3.43 -15.45 4.09
C ASN A 35 3.94 -16.91 4.12
N ARG A 36 4.48 -17.41 5.24
CA ARG A 36 5.12 -18.75 5.26
C ARG A 36 4.19 -19.91 5.61
N ARG A 37 2.94 -19.64 6.00
CA ARG A 37 1.88 -20.65 6.23
C ARG A 37 0.48 -20.16 5.80
N GLY A 38 0.42 -19.12 4.98
CA GLY A 38 -0.83 -18.55 4.48
C GLY A 38 -1.36 -19.38 3.31
N ALA A 39 -2.28 -20.31 3.57
CA ALA A 39 -3.14 -20.79 2.49
C ALA A 39 -3.79 -19.54 1.86
N PRO A 40 -3.72 -19.35 0.53
CA PRO A 40 -4.34 -18.20 -0.10
C PRO A 40 -5.82 -18.21 0.26
N MET A 41 -6.33 -17.12 0.86
CA MET A 41 -7.76 -17.02 1.13
C MET A 41 -8.48 -17.14 -0.20
N LEU A 42 -9.24 -18.23 -0.37
CA LEU A 42 -9.98 -18.56 -1.58
C LEU A 42 -11.21 -17.65 -1.62
N GLY A 43 -11.08 -16.49 -2.25
CA GLY A 43 -12.15 -15.49 -2.37
C GLY A 43 -11.65 -14.04 -2.35
N CYS A 44 -12.45 -13.15 -2.95
CA CYS A 44 -12.24 -11.71 -2.84
C CYS A 44 -12.38 -11.24 -1.38
N LYS A 45 -11.33 -10.63 -0.86
CA LYS A 45 -11.33 -9.92 0.42
C LYS A 45 -11.55 -8.43 0.17
N GLU A 46 -12.57 -7.89 0.81
CA GLU A 46 -12.86 -6.45 0.79
C GLU A 46 -12.13 -5.74 1.94
N LEU A 47 -11.18 -4.86 1.59
CA LEU A 47 -10.48 -4.02 2.55
C LEU A 47 -11.12 -2.63 2.58
N ARG A 48 -11.35 -2.07 3.77
CA ARG A 48 -11.88 -0.70 3.87
C ARG A 48 -10.75 0.31 3.95
N SER A 49 -10.63 1.16 2.93
CA SER A 49 -9.65 2.24 2.86
C SER A 49 -10.29 3.59 3.13
N LYS A 50 -9.53 4.46 3.80
CA LYS A 50 -9.86 5.89 3.99
C LYS A 50 -8.79 6.70 3.27
N ARG A 51 -9.17 7.45 2.24
CA ARG A 51 -8.24 8.33 1.52
C ARG A 51 -8.75 9.76 1.44
N TYR A 52 -7.85 10.72 1.56
CA TYR A 52 -8.13 12.10 1.21
C TYR A 52 -7.93 12.30 -0.29
N ILE A 53 -8.73 13.18 -0.89
CA ILE A 53 -8.61 13.55 -2.30
C ILE A 53 -7.94 14.92 -2.35
N SER A 54 -6.92 15.04 -3.19
CA SER A 54 -6.19 16.28 -3.42
C SER A 54 -6.09 16.58 -4.91
N ASP A 55 -6.10 17.87 -5.25
CA ASP A 55 -5.85 18.38 -6.59
C ASP A 55 -5.00 19.65 -6.46
N GLY A 56 -3.75 19.59 -6.93
CA GLY A 56 -2.74 20.60 -6.62
C GLY A 56 -2.60 20.84 -5.12
N GLN A 57 -2.83 22.08 -4.68
CA GLN A 57 -2.78 22.50 -3.26
C GLN A 57 -4.12 22.35 -2.53
N CYS A 58 -5.19 21.96 -3.23
CA CYS A 58 -6.52 21.82 -2.66
C CYS A 58 -6.73 20.41 -2.12
N THR A 59 -7.29 20.25 -0.93
CA THR A 59 -7.52 18.91 -0.31
C THR A 59 -8.91 18.80 0.31
N SER A 60 -9.48 17.60 0.29
CA SER A 60 -10.77 17.31 0.91
C SER A 60 -10.69 17.43 2.43
N ALA A 61 -11.68 18.07 3.06
CA ALA A 61 -11.70 18.21 4.53
C ALA A 61 -11.99 16.89 5.28
N ARG A 62 -12.60 15.91 4.61
CA ARG A 62 -12.96 14.61 5.19
C ARG A 62 -12.48 13.49 4.27
N PRO A 63 -12.00 12.38 4.84
CA PRO A 63 -11.55 11.26 4.03
C PRO A 63 -12.75 10.54 3.40
N LEU A 64 -12.53 10.05 2.18
CA LEU A 64 -13.44 9.19 1.46
C LEU A 64 -13.23 7.74 1.90
N VAL A 65 -14.31 7.07 2.29
CA VAL A 65 -14.29 5.64 2.63
C VAL A 65 -14.67 4.82 1.39
N GLU A 66 -13.78 3.93 0.99
CA GLU A 66 -13.93 3.03 -0.15
C GLU A 66 -13.56 1.59 0.22
N VAL A 67 -13.99 0.65 -0.63
CA VAL A 67 -13.51 -0.73 -0.61
C VAL A 67 -12.32 -0.86 -1.55
N VAL A 68 -11.31 -1.63 -1.16
CA VAL A 68 -10.19 -2.06 -1.99
C VAL A 68 -10.27 -3.57 -2.11
N CYS A 69 -10.20 -4.07 -3.34
CA CYS A 69 -10.28 -5.50 -3.63
C CYS A 69 -8.91 -6.16 -3.47
N ALA A 70 -8.84 -7.21 -2.67
CA ALA A 70 -7.64 -8.01 -2.43
C ALA A 70 -7.98 -9.51 -2.42
N GLY A 71 -6.98 -10.38 -2.45
CA GLY A 71 -7.16 -11.85 -2.40
C GLY A 71 -7.13 -12.53 -3.76
N ALA A 72 -7.19 -13.86 -3.75
CA ALA A 72 -7.13 -14.72 -4.93
C ALA A 72 -8.48 -15.43 -5.12
N CYS A 73 -9.00 -15.42 -6.34
CA CYS A 73 -10.24 -16.09 -6.68
C CYS A 73 -9.97 -17.51 -7.18
N LEU A 74 -10.71 -18.49 -6.67
CA LEU A 74 -10.81 -19.83 -7.22
C LEU A 74 -12.28 -20.18 -7.43
N PRO A 75 -12.63 -20.93 -8.49
CA PRO A 75 -13.98 -21.46 -8.67
C PRO A 75 -14.29 -22.47 -7.55
N LEU A 76 -15.42 -22.26 -6.87
CA LEU A 76 -15.82 -23.08 -5.72
C LEU A 76 -16.07 -24.56 -6.08
N ASP A 77 -16.42 -24.82 -7.35
CA ASP A 77 -16.67 -26.17 -7.87
C ASP A 77 -15.38 -26.96 -8.14
N GLN A 78 -14.21 -26.32 -8.05
CA GLN A 78 -12.89 -26.93 -8.23
C GLN A 78 -12.07 -26.91 -6.95
N LEU A 79 -12.73 -26.86 -5.78
CA LEU A 79 -12.00 -26.98 -4.51
C LEU A 79 -11.17 -28.27 -4.52
N PRO A 80 -9.87 -28.20 -4.21
CA PRO A 80 -8.92 -29.27 -4.40
C PRO A 80 -9.03 -30.27 -3.26
N TRP A 81 -10.12 -31.04 -3.19
CA TRP A 81 -10.08 -32.27 -2.41
C TRP A 81 -9.17 -33.33 -3.06
N TYR A 82 -8.68 -33.07 -4.29
CA TYR A 82 -7.72 -33.93 -4.99
C TYR A 82 -7.02 -33.22 -6.16
N SER A 83 -6.12 -32.26 -5.91
CA SER A 83 -5.22 -31.81 -7.00
C SER A 83 -3.83 -31.51 -6.47
N ASP A 84 -2.86 -32.21 -7.05
CA ASP A 84 -1.40 -31.99 -7.00
C ASP A 84 -0.94 -30.72 -7.75
N GLY A 85 -1.89 -29.92 -8.26
CA GLY A 85 -1.63 -28.69 -9.00
C GLY A 85 -1.26 -27.50 -8.11
N SER A 86 -0.42 -26.62 -8.64
CA SER A 86 -0.06 -25.36 -7.96
C SER A 86 -1.29 -24.45 -7.82
N PRO A 87 -1.44 -23.70 -6.70
CA PRO A 87 -2.57 -22.77 -6.50
C PRO A 87 -2.68 -21.71 -7.61
N ALA A 88 -1.57 -21.39 -8.28
CA ALA A 88 -1.55 -20.50 -9.44
C ALA A 88 -2.31 -21.11 -10.65
N ALA A 89 -2.14 -22.40 -10.94
CA ALA A 89 -2.83 -23.07 -12.04
C ALA A 89 -4.35 -23.18 -11.80
N LEU A 90 -4.79 -23.35 -10.55
CA LEU A 90 -6.22 -23.40 -10.19
C LEU A 90 -6.89 -22.02 -10.23
N SER A 91 -6.11 -20.95 -10.01
CA SER A 91 -6.57 -19.57 -10.18
C SER A 91 -6.53 -19.08 -11.65
N ALA A 92 -6.08 -19.93 -12.59
CA ALA A 92 -5.90 -19.55 -13.98
C ALA A 92 -7.20 -19.02 -14.58
N GLY A 93 -7.14 -17.76 -15.00
CA GLY A 93 -8.27 -17.07 -15.59
C GLY A 93 -9.36 -16.63 -14.60
N TRP A 94 -9.09 -16.52 -13.30
CA TRP A 94 -9.95 -15.82 -12.34
C TRP A 94 -9.22 -14.63 -11.71
N SER A 95 -9.92 -13.52 -11.49
CA SER A 95 -9.36 -12.32 -10.88
C SER A 95 -10.35 -11.64 -9.94
N CYS A 96 -9.84 -11.02 -8.88
CA CYS A 96 -10.65 -10.25 -7.94
C CYS A 96 -10.75 -8.79 -8.40
N GLU A 97 -11.95 -8.36 -8.80
CA GLU A 97 -12.16 -7.06 -9.44
C GLU A 97 -13.22 -6.21 -8.72
N PRO A 98 -13.20 -4.88 -8.91
CA PRO A 98 -14.27 -4.00 -8.47
C PRO A 98 -15.63 -4.42 -9.04
N GLY A 99 -16.61 -4.64 -8.16
CA GLY A 99 -17.98 -5.02 -8.52
C GLY A 99 -18.90 -3.80 -8.57
N ALA A 100 -19.33 -3.33 -7.39
CA ALA A 100 -20.22 -2.17 -7.29
C ALA A 100 -19.42 -0.88 -7.15
N VAL A 101 -19.61 0.07 -8.06
CA VAL A 101 -18.97 1.40 -8.03
C VAL A 101 -20.04 2.49 -7.96
N ARG A 102 -19.83 3.46 -7.06
CA ARG A 102 -20.74 4.61 -6.89
C ARG A 102 -19.96 5.92 -7.00
N LEU A 103 -20.45 6.85 -7.81
CA LEU A 103 -19.93 8.21 -7.83
C LEU A 103 -20.28 8.96 -6.54
N ARG A 104 -19.29 9.59 -5.93
CA ARG A 104 -19.44 10.43 -4.74
C ARG A 104 -18.95 11.83 -5.03
N ARG A 105 -19.75 12.82 -4.62
CA ARG A 105 -19.32 14.22 -4.66
C ARG A 105 -18.36 14.47 -3.49
N VAL A 106 -17.19 15.03 -3.79
CA VAL A 106 -16.18 15.44 -2.81
C VAL A 106 -15.90 16.92 -2.99
N HIS A 107 -15.78 17.64 -1.89
CA HIS A 107 -15.44 19.06 -1.88
C HIS A 107 -13.99 19.22 -1.44
N LEU A 108 -13.20 19.90 -2.25
CA LEU A 108 -11.83 20.28 -1.90
C LEU A 108 -11.82 21.73 -1.40
N LEU A 109 -10.98 21.99 -0.41
CA LEU A 109 -10.70 23.33 0.09
C LEU A 109 -9.29 23.71 -0.34
N CYS A 110 -9.17 24.87 -0.97
CA CYS A 110 -7.91 25.44 -1.42
C CYS A 110 -7.38 26.47 -0.41
N PRO A 111 -6.07 26.76 -0.38
CA PRO A 111 -5.50 27.75 0.54
C PRO A 111 -6.04 29.18 0.35
N ASN A 112 -6.46 29.53 -0.86
CA ASN A 112 -7.09 30.80 -1.20
C ASN A 112 -8.58 30.90 -0.74
N GLY A 113 -9.12 29.87 -0.10
CA GLY A 113 -10.51 29.79 0.34
C GLY A 113 -11.50 29.30 -0.72
N GLU A 114 -11.05 29.03 -1.95
CA GLU A 114 -11.90 28.46 -2.99
C GLU A 114 -12.33 27.02 -2.65
N ARG A 115 -13.52 26.67 -3.16
CA ARG A 115 -14.07 25.32 -3.02
C ARG A 115 -14.33 24.71 -4.37
N GLN A 116 -13.68 23.57 -4.62
CA GLN A 116 -13.89 22.79 -5.83
C GLN A 116 -14.75 21.56 -5.52
N SER A 117 -15.51 21.08 -6.50
CA SER A 117 -16.46 19.98 -6.34
C SER A 117 -16.27 18.93 -7.42
N TYR A 118 -15.78 17.75 -7.03
CA TYR A 118 -15.51 16.64 -7.93
C TYR A 118 -16.47 15.48 -7.73
N ARG A 119 -16.70 14.68 -8.77
CA ARG A 119 -17.37 13.37 -8.68
C ARG A 119 -16.31 12.28 -8.82
N VAL A 120 -16.05 11.55 -7.74
CA VAL A 120 -15.02 10.50 -7.67
C VAL A 120 -15.70 9.13 -7.61
N PRO A 121 -15.26 8.13 -8.39
CA PRO A 121 -15.76 6.77 -8.28
C PRO A 121 -15.30 6.13 -6.98
N VAL A 122 -16.22 5.45 -6.28
CA VAL A 122 -15.96 4.76 -5.03
C VAL A 122 -16.41 3.32 -5.14
N VAL A 123 -15.47 2.39 -5.03
CA VAL A 123 -15.76 0.96 -4.97
C VAL A 123 -16.46 0.64 -3.65
N ARG A 124 -17.52 -0.16 -3.74
CA ARG A 124 -18.39 -0.56 -2.62
C ARG A 124 -18.45 -2.06 -2.40
N ALA A 125 -18.13 -2.84 -3.43
CA ALA A 125 -18.05 -4.28 -3.34
C ALA A 125 -17.06 -4.82 -4.37
N CYS A 126 -16.53 -6.01 -4.12
CA CYS A 126 -15.63 -6.76 -4.99
C CYS A 126 -16.30 -8.05 -5.47
N LYS A 127 -15.87 -8.56 -6.62
CA LYS A 127 -16.37 -9.82 -7.18
C LYS A 127 -15.25 -10.60 -7.85
N CYS A 128 -15.38 -11.92 -7.84
CA CYS A 128 -14.54 -12.79 -8.66
C CYS A 128 -15.05 -12.80 -10.10
N VAL A 129 -14.17 -12.51 -11.04
CA VAL A 129 -14.46 -12.46 -12.48
C VAL A 129 -13.57 -13.48 -13.19
N ARG A 130 -14.12 -14.18 -14.19
CA ARG A 130 -13.36 -15.08 -15.04
C ARG A 130 -12.77 -14.32 -16.22
N ASN A 131 -11.45 -14.14 -16.22
CA ASN A 131 -10.67 -13.47 -17.23
C ASN A 131 -9.94 -14.48 -18.12
N LEU A 132 -10.57 -14.83 -19.24
CA LEU A 132 -10.04 -15.82 -20.20
C LEU A 132 -8.71 -15.40 -20.88
N GLU A 133 -8.38 -14.11 -20.87
CA GLU A 133 -7.18 -13.57 -21.54
C GLU A 133 -5.87 -13.89 -20.81
N HIS A 134 -5.88 -14.08 -19.49
CA HIS A 134 -4.67 -14.46 -18.73
C HIS A 134 -4.35 -15.96 -18.81
N ALA A 135 -5.22 -16.77 -19.41
CA ALA A 135 -5.01 -18.22 -19.54
C ALA A 135 -4.08 -18.59 -20.72
N THR A 136 -3.78 -17.66 -21.62
CA THR A 136 -3.06 -17.95 -22.88
C THR A 136 -1.55 -17.72 -22.81
N HIS A 137 -1.03 -17.06 -21.78
CA HIS A 137 0.41 -16.72 -21.68
C HIS A 137 1.27 -17.71 -20.88
N HIS A 138 0.69 -18.81 -20.37
CA HIS A 138 1.44 -19.85 -19.63
C HIS A 138 1.54 -21.19 -20.36
N GLY A 139 1.14 -21.26 -21.63
CA GLY A 139 1.24 -22.47 -22.43
C GLY A 139 1.76 -22.18 -23.83
N SER A 140 3.08 -22.00 -23.96
CA SER A 140 3.79 -22.24 -25.22
C SER A 140 5.25 -22.58 -24.97
#